data_AF-A0A7V1TUM5-F1
#
_entry.id   AF-A0A7V1TUM5-F1
#
_cell.length_a   1.000
_cell.length_b   1.000
_cell.length_c   1.000
_cell.angle_alpha   90.00
_cell.angle_beta   90.00
_cell.angle_gamma   90.00
#
_symmetry.space_group_name_H-M   'P 1'
#
loop_
_entity.id
_entity.type
_entity.pdbx_description
1 polymer ?
#
loop_
_entity_poly.entity_id
_entity_poly.type
_entity_poly.pdbx_seq_one_letter_code
_entity_poly.pdbx_strand_id
1 'polypeptide(L)'
;MIGALIGMVIIVFHNYYLTGEMLQSSASIKYYWSLQEGHNPIPFIYQCVKLFVPIPRLGVDLAVRYYIFKILMYIVATILLLIVFFYLPKFLKKEFFRKKDSIVLIINSTIVIVYTLLYSFNSAGMQTWYTGTVIVSIGTLFFFLFRLLSIKYQWIRYVALIGIFTNISVCWFSKPFYSGQSLSKVKGQYVASQLAGENVGAWDAGIMGFYSGGRIINLDGIVNSEVIPYIKGDSLPKYIFMKKICYLLQSPQNKGLYYGIPKTAGEWFEEKEIFFNGEKFNIVFVKYLEGNSKNR
;
A
#
# COMPACT_ATOMS: atom_id res chain seq x y z
N MET A 1 3.93 -22.73 -12.67
CA MET A 1 2.55 -22.20 -12.68
C MET A 1 1.59 -23.08 -11.91
N ILE A 2 1.50 -24.39 -12.18
CA ILE A 2 0.60 -25.32 -11.45
C ILE A 2 0.80 -25.24 -9.92
N GLY A 3 2.04 -25.25 -9.43
CA GLY A 3 2.31 -25.13 -7.99
C GLY A 3 1.80 -23.81 -7.37
N ALA A 4 1.85 -22.69 -8.10
CA ALA A 4 1.32 -21.42 -7.63
C ALA A 4 -0.22 -21.41 -7.58
N LEU A 5 -0.87 -22.06 -8.56
CA LEU A 5 -2.33 -22.26 -8.56
C LEU A 5 -2.75 -23.13 -7.36
N ILE A 6 -2.08 -24.25 -7.14
CA ILE A 6 -2.33 -25.13 -5.99
C ILE A 6 -2.11 -24.36 -4.67
N GLY A 7 -1.02 -23.61 -4.56
CA GLY A 7 -0.75 -22.78 -3.39
C GLY A 7 -1.84 -21.74 -3.13
N MET A 8 -2.35 -21.07 -4.17
CA MET A 8 -3.46 -20.13 -4.06
C MET A 8 -4.74 -20.84 -3.58
N VAL A 9 -5.07 -21.98 -4.16
CA VAL A 9 -6.25 -22.79 -3.76
C VAL A 9 -6.13 -23.19 -2.29
N ILE A 10 -4.97 -23.69 -1.85
CA ILE A 10 -4.72 -24.05 -0.45
C ILE A 10 -4.90 -22.84 0.48
N ILE A 11 -4.35 -21.68 0.13
CA ILE A 11 -4.48 -20.46 0.94
C ILE A 11 -5.94 -20.02 1.05
N VAL A 12 -6.69 -20.03 -0.05
CA VAL A 12 -8.12 -19.65 -0.06
C VAL A 12 -8.93 -20.63 0.79
N PHE A 13 -8.73 -21.93 0.63
CA PHE A 13 -9.43 -22.94 1.44
C PHE A 13 -9.06 -22.85 2.92
N HIS A 14 -7.77 -22.67 3.23
CA HIS A 14 -7.30 -22.50 4.60
C HIS A 14 -7.93 -21.28 5.27
N ASN A 15 -7.96 -20.14 4.56
CA ASN A 15 -8.59 -18.93 5.06
C ASN A 15 -10.10 -19.14 5.28
N TYR A 16 -10.81 -19.71 4.30
CA TYR A 16 -12.24 -19.99 4.42
C TYR A 16 -12.55 -20.94 5.58
N TYR A 17 -11.76 -21.99 5.77
CA TYR A 17 -11.96 -22.95 6.86
C TYR A 17 -11.74 -22.32 8.24
N LEU A 18 -10.76 -21.43 8.39
CA LEU A 18 -10.44 -20.81 9.68
C LEU A 18 -11.31 -19.59 10.03
N THR A 19 -11.66 -18.77 9.04
CA THR A 19 -12.31 -17.47 9.27
C THR A 19 -13.73 -17.39 8.72
N GLY A 20 -14.15 -18.35 7.89
CA GLY A 20 -15.40 -18.28 7.14
C GLY A 20 -15.35 -17.32 5.95
N GLU A 21 -14.23 -16.66 5.69
CA GLU A 21 -14.07 -15.68 4.60
C GLU A 21 -13.19 -16.27 3.48
N MET A 22 -13.55 -16.02 2.22
CA MET A 22 -12.71 -16.43 1.07
C MET A 22 -11.45 -15.57 0.92
N LEU A 23 -11.49 -14.35 1.45
CA LEU A 23 -10.40 -13.38 1.40
C LEU A 23 -9.86 -13.14 2.82
N GLN A 24 -8.57 -12.85 2.91
CA GLN A 24 -7.98 -12.42 4.18
C GLN A 24 -8.74 -11.20 4.71
N SER A 25 -9.10 -11.20 6.00
CA SER A 25 -9.91 -10.14 6.62
C SER A 25 -9.35 -8.73 6.44
N SER A 26 -8.02 -8.60 6.47
CA SER A 26 -7.34 -7.34 6.22
C SER A 26 -7.48 -6.82 4.79
N ALA A 27 -7.52 -7.74 3.81
CA ALA A 27 -7.81 -7.40 2.43
C ALA A 27 -9.28 -6.96 2.29
N SER A 28 -10.21 -7.60 3.00
CA SER A 28 -11.62 -7.20 3.05
C SER A 28 -11.81 -5.80 3.63
N ILE A 29 -11.13 -5.49 4.74
CA ILE A 29 -11.17 -4.16 5.36
C ILE A 29 -10.56 -3.11 4.44
N LYS A 30 -9.35 -3.35 3.89
CA LYS A 30 -8.73 -2.42 2.93
C LYS A 30 -9.60 -2.18 1.70
N TYR A 31 -10.29 -3.22 1.22
CA TYR A 31 -11.24 -3.09 0.13
C TYR A 31 -12.43 -2.19 0.52
N TYR A 32 -13.06 -2.41 1.68
CA TYR A 32 -14.12 -1.50 2.15
C TYR A 32 -13.58 -0.07 2.27
N TRP A 33 -12.36 0.12 2.78
CA TRP A 33 -11.77 1.45 2.97
C TRP A 33 -11.60 2.13 1.62
N SER A 34 -11.17 1.36 0.60
CA SER A 34 -11.10 1.83 -0.77
C SER A 34 -12.47 2.15 -1.38
N LEU A 35 -13.54 1.46 -1.00
CA LEU A 35 -14.90 1.81 -1.44
C LEU A 35 -15.36 3.16 -0.87
N GLN A 36 -14.97 3.49 0.37
CA GLN A 36 -15.32 4.75 1.01
C GLN A 36 -14.55 5.95 0.43
N GLU A 37 -13.27 5.78 0.09
CA GLU A 37 -12.46 6.83 -0.52
C GLU A 37 -12.74 7.05 -2.01
N GLY A 38 -13.36 6.06 -2.65
CA GLY A 38 -13.52 6.00 -4.09
C GLY A 38 -12.29 5.45 -4.81
N HIS A 39 -12.52 5.08 -6.06
CA HIS A 39 -11.51 4.44 -6.91
C HIS A 39 -10.55 5.47 -7.49
N ASN A 40 -9.25 5.28 -7.25
CA ASN A 40 -8.21 6.16 -7.77
C ASN A 40 -7.08 5.34 -8.43
N PRO A 41 -6.90 5.40 -9.75
CA PRO A 41 -5.81 4.69 -10.43
C PRO A 41 -4.43 5.36 -10.22
N ILE A 42 -4.37 6.57 -9.67
CA ILE A 42 -3.12 7.35 -9.58
C ILE A 42 -2.06 6.65 -8.72
N PRO A 43 -2.34 6.07 -7.54
CA PRO A 43 -1.34 5.32 -6.77
C PRO A 43 -0.72 4.16 -7.56
N PHE A 44 -1.51 3.48 -8.39
CA PHE A 44 -1.00 2.41 -9.25
C PHE A 44 -0.04 2.94 -10.30
N ILE A 45 -0.49 3.93 -11.05
CA ILE A 45 0.31 4.63 -12.07
C ILE A 45 1.60 5.18 -11.43
N TYR A 46 1.51 5.68 -10.20
CA TYR A 46 2.64 6.15 -9.41
C TYR A 46 3.69 5.07 -9.19
N GLN A 47 3.28 3.90 -8.70
CA GLN A 47 4.22 2.81 -8.51
C GLN A 47 4.84 2.35 -9.83
N CYS A 48 4.04 2.22 -10.89
CA CYS A 48 4.54 1.80 -12.19
C CYS A 48 5.66 2.71 -12.69
N VAL A 49 5.51 4.03 -12.61
CA VAL A 49 6.53 4.93 -13.15
C VAL A 49 7.68 5.17 -12.21
N LYS A 50 7.49 5.07 -10.89
CA LYS A 50 8.60 5.11 -9.94
C LYS A 50 9.67 4.04 -10.24
N LEU A 51 9.28 2.91 -10.85
CA LEU A 51 10.22 1.88 -11.29
C LEU A 51 11.18 2.34 -12.39
N PHE A 52 10.77 3.30 -13.21
CA PHE A 52 11.50 3.69 -14.43
C PHE A 52 12.07 5.09 -14.34
N VAL A 53 11.34 6.01 -13.72
CA VAL A 53 11.79 7.39 -13.53
C VAL A 53 12.37 7.50 -12.13
N PRO A 54 13.70 7.71 -11.99
CA PRO A 54 14.28 7.99 -10.70
C PRO A 54 13.70 9.33 -10.25
N ILE A 55 12.83 9.27 -9.25
CA ILE A 55 12.31 10.47 -8.59
C ILE A 55 13.12 10.60 -7.31
N PRO A 56 14.28 11.31 -7.34
CA PRO A 56 15.05 11.53 -6.14
C PRO A 56 14.16 12.18 -5.08
N ARG A 57 14.38 11.78 -3.82
CA ARG A 57 13.70 12.40 -2.67
C ARG A 57 14.32 13.79 -2.43
N LEU A 58 14.07 14.75 -3.33
CA LEU A 58 14.73 16.07 -3.40
C LEU A 58 14.40 17.05 -2.25
N GLY A 59 14.09 16.58 -1.04
CA GLY A 59 13.65 17.45 0.06
C GLY A 59 12.31 18.17 -0.17
N VAL A 60 11.75 18.10 -1.38
CA VAL A 60 10.45 18.68 -1.76
C VAL A 60 9.32 18.02 -0.97
N ASP A 61 8.29 18.78 -0.60
CA ASP A 61 7.08 18.27 0.06
C ASP A 61 6.41 17.13 -0.74
N LEU A 62 5.80 16.17 -0.03
CA LEU A 62 5.19 14.99 -0.65
C LEU A 62 4.04 15.36 -1.60
N ALA A 63 3.23 16.37 -1.26
CA ALA A 63 2.11 16.80 -2.08
C ALA A 63 2.60 17.43 -3.39
N VAL A 64 3.65 18.24 -3.32
CA VAL A 64 4.28 18.86 -4.51
C VAL A 64 4.91 17.79 -5.41
N ARG A 65 5.61 16.81 -4.83
CA ARG A 65 6.13 15.67 -5.60
C ARG A 65 5.02 14.90 -6.29
N TYR A 66 3.92 14.66 -5.59
CA TYR A 66 2.75 13.98 -6.14
C TYR A 66 2.13 14.77 -7.30
N TYR A 67 2.04 16.09 -7.20
CA TYR A 67 1.48 16.94 -8.25
C TYR A 67 2.36 17.01 -9.50
N ILE A 68 3.66 17.28 -9.33
CA ILE A 68 4.64 17.26 -10.43
C ILE A 68 4.60 15.90 -11.12
N PHE A 69 4.55 14.84 -10.33
CA PHE A 69 4.45 13.49 -10.84
C PHE A 69 3.16 13.25 -11.63
N LYS A 70 2.01 13.69 -11.11
CA LYS A 70 0.72 13.57 -11.80
C LYS A 70 0.77 14.22 -13.18
N ILE A 71 1.40 15.40 -13.30
CA ILE A 71 1.61 16.08 -14.59
C ILE A 71 2.54 15.27 -15.49
N LEU A 72 3.70 14.85 -14.98
CA LEU A 72 4.67 14.04 -15.74
C LEU A 72 4.03 12.74 -16.26
N MET A 73 3.15 12.14 -15.46
CA MET A 73 2.40 10.94 -15.83
C MET A 73 1.44 11.16 -16.96
N TYR A 74 0.69 12.26 -16.96
CA TYR A 74 -0.17 12.57 -18.09
C TYR A 74 0.64 12.76 -19.36
N ILE A 75 1.80 13.40 -19.28
CA ILE A 75 2.70 13.57 -20.44
C ILE A 75 3.21 12.20 -20.93
N VAL A 76 3.76 11.37 -20.04
CA VAL A 76 4.30 10.04 -20.41
C VAL A 76 3.19 9.13 -20.95
N ALA A 77 2.03 9.09 -20.31
CA ALA A 77 0.89 8.30 -20.76
C ALA A 77 0.41 8.75 -22.14
N THR A 78 0.37 10.07 -22.39
CA THR A 78 0.03 10.63 -23.70
C THR A 78 1.04 10.19 -24.77
N ILE A 79 2.34 10.29 -24.49
CA ILE A 79 3.39 9.86 -25.41
C ILE A 79 3.28 8.35 -25.69
N LEU A 80 3.07 7.52 -24.67
CA LEU A 80 2.91 6.08 -24.82
C LEU A 80 1.65 5.73 -25.63
N LEU A 81 0.53 6.40 -25.38
CA LEU A 81 -0.71 6.24 -26.16
C LEU A 81 -0.48 6.61 -27.63
N LEU A 82 0.24 7.70 -27.91
CA LEU A 82 0.60 8.07 -29.28
C LEU A 82 1.50 7.01 -29.94
N ILE A 83 2.51 6.49 -29.23
CA ILE A 83 3.36 5.40 -29.73
C ILE A 83 2.52 4.16 -30.02
N VAL A 84 1.65 3.76 -29.10
CA VAL A 84 0.75 2.62 -29.34
C VAL A 84 -0.13 2.92 -30.55
N PHE A 85 -0.79 4.07 -30.62
CA PHE A 85 -1.68 4.43 -31.72
C PHE A 85 -0.99 4.39 -33.10
N PHE A 86 0.22 4.95 -33.22
CA PHE A 86 0.96 4.99 -34.49
C PHE A 86 1.63 3.66 -34.87
N TYR A 87 2.00 2.83 -33.89
CA TYR A 87 2.76 1.60 -34.14
C TYR A 87 1.93 0.32 -34.01
N LEU A 88 0.77 0.35 -33.34
CA LEU A 88 -0.13 -0.80 -33.20
C LEU A 88 -0.54 -1.42 -34.55
N PRO A 89 -0.87 -0.64 -35.61
CA PRO A 89 -1.17 -1.22 -36.92
C PRO A 89 0.03 -1.96 -37.54
N LYS A 90 1.26 -1.51 -37.26
CA LYS A 90 2.48 -2.21 -37.71
C LYS A 90 2.71 -3.49 -36.91
N PHE A 91 2.35 -3.50 -35.63
CA PHE A 91 2.38 -4.68 -34.75
C PHE A 91 1.37 -5.75 -35.13
N LEU A 92 0.19 -5.35 -35.61
CA LEU A 92 -0.87 -6.28 -36.04
C LEU A 92 -0.54 -6.99 -37.36
N LYS A 93 0.58 -6.64 -38.02
CA LYS A 93 1.06 -7.39 -39.19
C LYS A 93 1.54 -8.79 -38.78
N LYS A 94 1.09 -9.79 -39.56
CA LYS A 94 1.19 -11.23 -39.31
C LYS A 94 2.61 -11.76 -38.99
N GLU A 95 3.66 -11.08 -39.47
CA GLU A 95 5.07 -11.48 -39.24
C GLU A 95 5.54 -11.28 -37.81
N PHE A 96 4.96 -10.32 -37.07
CA PHE A 96 5.33 -10.07 -35.67
C PHE A 96 4.82 -11.17 -34.73
N PHE A 97 3.77 -11.89 -35.15
CA PHE A 97 3.15 -12.98 -34.41
C PHE A 97 3.84 -14.34 -34.62
N ARG A 98 5.18 -14.38 -34.59
CA ARG A 98 5.88 -15.67 -34.42
C ARG A 98 5.49 -16.25 -33.06
N LYS A 99 4.91 -17.45 -33.07
CA LYS A 99 4.05 -18.04 -32.01
C LYS A 99 4.52 -17.90 -30.55
N LYS A 100 5.83 -17.83 -30.25
CA LYS A 100 6.34 -17.81 -28.85
C LYS A 100 6.38 -16.41 -28.23
N ASP A 101 6.91 -15.41 -28.94
CA ASP A 101 7.06 -14.05 -28.40
C ASP A 101 5.70 -13.39 -28.15
N SER A 102 4.70 -13.68 -28.99
CA SER A 102 3.34 -13.16 -28.85
C SER A 102 2.63 -13.66 -27.60
N ILE A 103 2.82 -14.93 -27.24
CA ILE A 103 2.22 -15.51 -26.03
C ILE A 103 2.79 -14.79 -24.79
N VAL A 104 4.10 -14.57 -24.75
CA VAL A 104 4.74 -13.83 -23.66
C VAL A 104 4.20 -12.40 -23.56
N LEU A 105 4.07 -11.69 -24.70
CA LEU A 105 3.50 -10.34 -24.72
C LEU A 105 2.05 -10.31 -24.24
N ILE A 106 1.21 -11.25 -24.68
CA ILE A 106 -0.20 -11.34 -24.27
C ILE A 106 -0.30 -11.63 -22.77
N ILE A 107 0.47 -12.58 -22.26
CA ILE A 107 0.47 -12.92 -20.83
C ILE A 107 0.87 -11.71 -19.98
N ASN A 108 2.00 -11.06 -20.31
CA ASN A 108 2.47 -9.91 -19.53
C ASN A 108 1.54 -8.71 -19.63
N SER A 109 0.97 -8.44 -20.81
CA SER A 109 -0.05 -7.40 -20.99
C SER A 109 -1.29 -7.70 -20.17
N THR A 110 -1.74 -8.96 -20.16
CA THR A 110 -2.89 -9.40 -19.37
C THR A 110 -2.62 -9.23 -17.87
N ILE A 111 -1.43 -9.60 -17.38
CA ILE A 111 -1.06 -9.39 -15.98
C ILE A 111 -1.12 -7.91 -15.61
N VAL A 112 -0.54 -7.04 -16.43
CA VAL A 112 -0.56 -5.60 -16.19
C VAL A 112 -1.99 -5.07 -16.19
N ILE A 113 -2.83 -5.45 -17.16
CA ILE A 113 -4.23 -5.01 -17.26
C ILE A 113 -5.03 -5.50 -16.07
N VAL A 114 -4.99 -6.80 -15.76
CA VAL A 114 -5.74 -7.40 -14.65
C VAL A 114 -5.32 -6.77 -13.33
N TYR A 115 -4.01 -6.59 -13.11
CA TYR A 115 -3.53 -5.93 -11.90
C TYR A 115 -3.98 -4.47 -11.83
N THR A 116 -3.90 -3.73 -12.94
CA THR A 116 -4.37 -2.33 -13.03
C THR A 116 -5.84 -2.23 -12.66
N LEU A 117 -6.68 -3.09 -13.27
CA LEU A 117 -8.10 -3.13 -12.99
C LEU A 117 -8.34 -3.46 -11.51
N LEU A 118 -7.74 -4.54 -11.00
CA LEU A 118 -7.92 -4.99 -9.63
C LEU A 118 -7.54 -3.90 -8.59
N TYR A 119 -6.40 -3.23 -8.77
CA TYR A 119 -5.96 -2.18 -7.85
C TYR A 119 -6.55 -0.80 -8.13
N SER A 120 -7.15 -0.56 -9.30
CA SER A 120 -8.01 0.62 -9.50
C SER A 120 -9.24 0.56 -8.62
N PHE A 121 -9.76 -0.66 -8.37
CA PHE A 121 -10.88 -0.88 -7.45
C PHE A 121 -10.47 -0.94 -5.97
N ASN A 122 -9.17 -1.05 -5.67
CA ASN A 122 -8.64 -1.16 -4.32
C ASN A 122 -7.38 -0.30 -4.12
N SER A 123 -7.50 0.99 -4.39
CA SER A 123 -6.37 1.91 -4.39
C SER A 123 -5.82 2.15 -2.98
N ALA A 124 -6.68 2.15 -1.95
CA ALA A 124 -6.28 2.30 -0.55
C ALA A 124 -5.47 1.10 -0.05
N GLY A 125 -5.78 -0.10 -0.56
CA GLY A 125 -5.04 -1.31 -0.23
C GLY A 125 -3.68 -1.43 -0.93
N MET A 126 -3.38 -0.59 -1.93
CA MET A 126 -2.19 -0.76 -2.74
C MET A 126 -0.91 -0.35 -2.01
N GLN A 127 -0.10 -1.35 -1.65
CA GLN A 127 1.21 -1.15 -1.05
C GLN A 127 2.32 -1.33 -2.10
N THR A 128 3.46 -0.67 -1.87
CA THR A 128 4.61 -0.69 -2.80
C THR A 128 5.09 -2.12 -3.09
N TRP A 129 5.10 -2.99 -2.08
CA TRP A 129 5.57 -4.37 -2.22
C TRP A 129 4.62 -5.26 -3.06
N TYR A 130 3.35 -4.90 -3.23
CA TYR A 130 2.45 -5.67 -4.11
C TYR A 130 2.82 -5.54 -5.59
N THR A 131 3.57 -4.50 -5.96
CA THR A 131 3.99 -4.29 -7.35
C THR A 131 5.06 -5.26 -7.83
N GLY A 132 5.70 -6.01 -6.92
CA GLY A 132 6.74 -6.99 -7.26
C GLY A 132 6.37 -7.92 -8.42
N THR A 133 5.12 -8.39 -8.45
CA THR A 133 4.60 -9.30 -9.49
C THR A 133 4.43 -8.62 -10.85
N VAL A 134 4.11 -7.33 -10.86
CA VAL A 134 3.91 -6.54 -12.07
C VAL A 134 5.20 -5.96 -12.62
N ILE A 135 6.18 -5.67 -11.77
CA ILE A 135 7.50 -5.16 -12.17
C ILE A 135 8.12 -6.04 -13.26
N VAL A 136 8.10 -7.36 -13.05
CA VAL A 136 8.65 -8.33 -14.02
C VAL A 136 7.90 -8.27 -15.35
N SER A 137 6.57 -8.13 -15.27
CA SER A 137 5.73 -8.07 -16.48
C SER A 137 5.97 -6.80 -17.28
N ILE A 138 6.02 -5.65 -16.59
CA ILE A 138 6.30 -4.37 -17.23
C ILE A 138 7.73 -4.35 -17.80
N GLY A 139 8.73 -4.85 -17.05
CA GLY A 139 10.11 -4.97 -17.53
C GLY A 139 10.22 -5.83 -18.80
N THR A 140 9.47 -6.93 -18.85
CA THR A 140 9.39 -7.79 -20.05
C THR A 140 8.78 -7.04 -21.24
N LEU A 141 7.66 -6.34 -21.03
CA LEU A 141 7.03 -5.53 -22.09
C LEU A 141 7.98 -4.43 -22.60
N PHE A 142 8.70 -3.76 -21.71
CA PHE A 142 9.71 -2.78 -22.09
C PHE A 142 10.87 -3.39 -22.86
N PHE A 143 11.36 -4.57 -22.47
CA PHE A 143 12.39 -5.27 -23.24
C PHE A 143 11.97 -5.47 -24.70
N PHE A 144 10.73 -5.91 -24.93
CA PHE A 144 10.18 -6.04 -26.28
C PHE A 144 10.04 -4.68 -26.99
N LEU A 145 9.55 -3.66 -26.30
CA LEU A 145 9.45 -2.30 -26.84
C LEU A 145 10.83 -1.75 -27.24
N PHE A 146 11.85 -1.94 -26.41
CA PHE A 146 13.21 -1.51 -26.70
C PHE A 146 13.82 -2.32 -27.84
N ARG A 147 13.62 -3.65 -27.88
CA ARG A 147 14.05 -4.49 -29.00
C ARG A 147 13.54 -3.93 -30.32
N LEU A 148 12.32 -3.42 -30.35
CA LEU A 148 11.68 -2.83 -31.53
C LEU A 148 12.25 -1.46 -31.92
N LEU A 149 12.35 -0.54 -30.96
CA LEU A 149 12.84 0.83 -31.20
C LEU A 149 14.32 0.84 -31.63
N SER A 150 15.08 -0.14 -31.14
CA SER A 150 16.54 -0.20 -31.27
C SER A 150 17.09 -0.82 -32.56
N ILE A 151 16.26 -1.28 -33.50
CA ILE A 151 16.77 -1.88 -34.76
C ILE A 151 17.67 -0.86 -35.49
N LYS A 152 17.40 0.44 -35.32
CA LYS A 152 18.19 1.55 -35.88
C LYS A 152 19.03 2.33 -34.85
N TYR A 153 18.67 2.32 -33.55
CA TYR A 153 19.28 3.19 -32.53
C TYR A 153 19.65 2.39 -31.26
N GLN A 154 20.77 1.66 -31.30
CA GLN A 154 21.22 0.84 -30.17
C GLN A 154 21.52 1.66 -28.90
N TRP A 155 21.95 2.92 -29.04
CA TRP A 155 22.27 3.80 -27.90
C TRP A 155 21.07 4.02 -26.96
N ILE A 156 19.83 4.01 -27.48
CA ILE A 156 18.62 4.15 -26.68
C ILE A 156 18.49 2.99 -25.67
N ARG A 157 18.94 1.77 -26.03
CA ARG A 157 18.93 0.63 -25.10
C ARG A 157 19.87 0.87 -23.91
N TYR A 158 21.07 1.37 -24.18
CA TYR A 158 22.06 1.64 -23.14
C TYR A 158 21.61 2.76 -22.21
N VAL A 159 21.06 3.84 -22.75
CA VAL A 159 20.49 4.94 -21.95
C VAL A 159 19.34 4.44 -21.06
N ALA A 160 18.44 3.61 -21.61
CA ALA A 160 17.34 3.04 -20.83
C ALA A 160 17.85 2.11 -19.70
N LEU A 161 18.82 1.23 -19.99
CA LEU A 161 19.43 0.36 -18.99
C LEU A 161 20.13 1.16 -17.89
N ILE A 162 20.93 2.17 -18.26
CA ILE A 162 21.60 3.06 -17.31
C ILE A 162 20.55 3.76 -16.43
N GLY A 163 19.46 4.25 -17.00
CA GLY A 163 18.36 4.85 -16.26
C GLY A 163 17.73 3.89 -15.24
N ILE A 164 17.44 2.65 -15.65
CA ILE A 164 16.88 1.61 -14.78
C ILE A 164 17.85 1.27 -13.65
N PHE A 165 19.13 0.98 -13.95
CA PHE A 165 20.12 0.63 -12.93
C PHE A 165 20.39 1.79 -11.98
N THR A 166 20.42 3.03 -12.48
CA THR A 166 20.55 4.22 -11.64
C THR A 166 19.35 4.33 -10.71
N ASN A 167 18.12 4.11 -11.20
CA ASN A 167 16.91 4.17 -10.37
C ASN A 167 16.91 3.08 -9.28
N ILE A 168 17.23 1.83 -9.63
CA ILE A 168 17.36 0.73 -8.66
C ILE A 168 18.41 1.09 -7.61
N SER A 169 19.58 1.58 -8.02
CA SER A 169 20.67 1.97 -7.13
C SER A 169 20.23 3.11 -6.20
N VAL A 170 19.64 4.17 -6.73
CA VAL A 170 19.12 5.29 -5.93
C VAL A 170 18.05 4.80 -4.95
N CYS A 171 17.14 3.92 -5.36
CA CYS A 171 16.14 3.34 -4.48
C CYS A 171 16.76 2.52 -3.34
N TRP A 172 17.81 1.76 -3.62
CA TRP A 172 18.48 0.89 -2.64
C TRP A 172 19.38 1.66 -1.66
N PHE A 173 20.07 2.69 -2.13
CA PHE A 173 21.02 3.49 -1.33
C PHE A 173 20.39 4.73 -0.69
N SER A 174 19.13 5.06 -0.98
CA SER A 174 18.42 6.15 -0.30
C SER A 174 18.19 5.84 1.18
N LYS A 175 18.39 6.87 2.04
CA LYS A 175 18.07 6.88 3.49
C LYS A 175 16.72 6.21 3.81
N PRO A 176 16.57 5.61 5.01
CA PRO A 176 15.92 4.32 5.20
C PRO A 176 14.59 4.21 4.46
N PHE A 177 14.46 3.09 3.75
CA PHE A 177 13.28 2.76 2.96
C PHE A 177 11.99 2.75 3.80
N TYR A 178 12.13 2.56 5.12
CA TYR A 178 11.02 2.43 6.07
C TYR A 178 11.20 3.26 7.35
N SER A 179 11.35 4.59 7.26
CA SER A 179 11.39 5.47 8.44
C SER A 179 10.16 5.31 9.37
N GLY A 180 9.02 4.89 8.84
CA GLY A 180 7.84 4.56 9.66
C GLY A 180 8.05 3.37 10.61
N GLN A 181 8.95 2.44 10.27
CA GLN A 181 9.23 1.25 11.09
C GLN A 181 10.08 1.58 12.31
N SER A 182 11.06 2.49 12.19
CA SER A 182 11.81 2.96 13.36
C SER A 182 10.89 3.67 14.36
N LEU A 183 10.00 4.53 13.86
CA LEU A 183 8.99 5.17 14.71
C LEU A 183 8.02 4.17 15.33
N SER A 184 7.58 3.15 14.56
CA SER A 184 6.72 2.07 15.08
C SER A 184 7.41 1.26 16.18
N LYS A 185 8.71 1.00 16.04
CA LYS A 185 9.52 0.40 17.11
C LYS A 185 9.49 1.27 18.36
N VAL A 186 9.78 2.56 18.23
CA VAL A 186 9.82 3.51 19.37
C VAL A 186 8.44 3.61 20.05
N LYS A 187 7.35 3.62 19.29
CA LYS A 187 5.98 3.55 19.82
C LYS A 187 5.72 2.26 20.60
N GLY A 188 6.14 1.12 20.07
CA GLY A 188 6.03 -0.16 20.79
C GLY A 188 6.80 -0.15 22.12
N GLN A 189 8.01 0.41 22.14
CA GLN A 189 8.82 0.59 23.36
C GLN A 189 8.19 1.59 24.34
N TYR A 190 7.54 2.65 23.84
CA TYR A 190 6.79 3.58 24.67
C TYR A 190 5.62 2.86 25.35
N VAL A 191 4.83 2.06 24.61
CA VAL A 191 3.76 1.24 25.21
C VAL A 191 4.34 0.26 26.23
N ALA A 192 5.45 -0.41 25.89
CA ALA A 192 6.18 -1.32 26.79
C ALA A 192 6.43 -0.72 28.17
N SER A 193 6.88 0.54 28.20
CA SER A 193 7.42 1.19 29.40
C SER A 193 6.45 2.16 30.08
N GLN A 194 5.75 3.00 29.33
CA GLN A 194 4.96 4.13 29.87
C GLN A 194 3.47 3.81 29.96
N LEU A 195 2.97 2.88 29.15
CA LEU A 195 1.55 2.47 29.13
C LEU A 195 1.40 1.01 29.54
N ALA A 196 2.20 0.57 30.52
CA ALA A 196 2.15 -0.79 31.00
C ALA A 196 0.84 -1.05 31.75
N GLY A 197 0.08 -2.07 31.32
CA GLY A 197 -1.23 -2.40 31.90
C GLY A 197 -2.41 -1.73 31.20
N GLU A 198 -2.15 -0.78 30.31
CA GLU A 198 -3.18 -0.09 29.53
C GLU A 198 -3.54 -0.86 28.26
N ASN A 199 -4.81 -0.77 27.84
CA ASN A 199 -5.24 -1.29 26.56
C ASN A 199 -5.00 -0.26 25.45
N VAL A 200 -4.13 -0.60 24.51
CA VAL A 200 -3.72 0.29 23.42
C VAL A 200 -4.17 -0.31 22.08
N GLY A 201 -4.82 0.49 21.23
CA GLY A 201 -5.26 0.11 19.89
C GLY A 201 -4.39 0.69 18.77
N ALA A 202 -4.22 -0.03 17.66
CA ALA A 202 -3.56 0.49 16.45
C ALA A 202 -4.01 -0.20 15.15
N TRP A 203 -4.08 0.54 14.04
CA TRP A 203 -4.40 0.02 12.68
C TRP A 203 -3.21 -0.58 11.93
N ASP A 204 -2.02 -0.61 12.52
CA ASP A 204 -0.83 -1.24 11.94
C ASP A 204 0.00 -1.86 13.07
N ALA A 205 -0.67 -2.69 13.89
CA ALA A 205 -0.14 -3.12 15.18
C ALA A 205 1.09 -4.04 15.10
N GLY A 206 1.53 -4.53 13.92
CA GLY A 206 2.57 -5.55 13.80
C GLY A 206 3.88 -5.23 14.54
N ILE A 207 4.59 -4.18 14.10
CA ILE A 207 5.90 -3.81 14.69
C ILE A 207 5.73 -3.25 16.11
N MET A 208 4.72 -2.39 16.32
CA MET A 208 4.45 -1.83 17.64
C MET A 208 4.11 -2.94 18.65
N GLY A 209 3.34 -3.94 18.21
CA GLY A 209 2.93 -5.12 18.96
C GLY A 209 4.13 -5.97 19.36
N PHE A 210 5.03 -6.26 18.42
CA PHE A 210 6.27 -7.00 18.71
C PHE A 210 7.09 -6.33 19.83
N TYR A 211 7.36 -5.03 19.72
CA TYR A 211 8.16 -4.29 20.71
C TYR A 211 7.41 -3.96 22.02
N SER A 212 6.09 -4.11 22.06
CA SER A 212 5.26 -3.94 23.26
C SER A 212 4.91 -5.25 23.95
N GLY A 213 5.41 -6.40 23.47
CA GLY A 213 5.11 -7.73 24.02
C GLY A 213 3.71 -8.24 23.67
N GLY A 214 3.16 -7.86 22.51
CA GLY A 214 1.85 -8.32 22.03
C GLY A 214 0.65 -7.60 22.65
N ARG A 215 0.87 -6.48 23.36
CA ARG A 215 -0.18 -5.80 24.14
C ARG A 215 -1.03 -4.80 23.36
N ILE A 216 -0.76 -4.64 22.06
CA ILE A 216 -1.51 -3.71 21.21
C ILE A 216 -2.64 -4.46 20.51
N ILE A 217 -3.86 -4.00 20.72
CA ILE A 217 -5.06 -4.49 20.06
C ILE A 217 -5.06 -3.97 18.63
N ASN A 218 -5.00 -4.90 17.69
CA ASN A 218 -5.05 -4.58 16.28
C ASN A 218 -6.46 -4.16 15.85
N LEU A 219 -6.55 -3.02 15.16
CA LEU A 219 -7.81 -2.43 14.65
C LEU A 219 -7.95 -2.56 13.13
N ASP A 220 -7.03 -3.24 12.45
CA ASP A 220 -7.06 -3.48 10.99
C ASP A 220 -7.64 -4.85 10.61
N GLY A 221 -7.96 -5.67 11.61
CA GLY A 221 -8.56 -6.99 11.44
C GLY A 221 -7.63 -8.07 10.87
N ILE A 222 -6.31 -7.86 10.81
CA ILE A 222 -5.34 -8.89 10.41
C ILE A 222 -5.31 -10.01 11.46
N VAL A 223 -5.07 -9.65 12.72
CA VAL A 223 -4.94 -10.63 13.83
C VAL A 223 -6.21 -10.71 14.68
N ASN A 224 -7.13 -9.77 14.50
CA ASN A 224 -8.34 -9.68 15.28
C ASN A 224 -9.57 -9.49 14.39
N SER A 225 -10.09 -10.60 13.85
CA SER A 225 -11.26 -10.58 12.95
C SER A 225 -12.54 -10.10 13.64
N GLU A 226 -12.59 -10.09 14.97
CA GLU A 226 -13.76 -9.70 15.75
C GLU A 226 -14.10 -8.19 15.60
N VAL A 227 -13.14 -7.37 15.13
CA VAL A 227 -13.35 -5.94 14.85
C VAL A 227 -14.07 -5.67 13.53
N ILE A 228 -14.07 -6.63 12.59
CA ILE A 228 -14.59 -6.45 11.22
C ILE A 228 -16.08 -6.02 11.21
N PRO A 229 -17.00 -6.62 11.97
CA PRO A 229 -18.40 -6.22 11.95
C PRO A 229 -18.61 -4.78 12.43
N TYR A 230 -17.79 -4.33 13.39
CA TYR A 230 -17.86 -2.97 13.92
C TYR A 230 -17.32 -1.95 12.92
N ILE A 231 -16.26 -2.31 12.22
CA ILE A 231 -15.68 -1.56 11.10
C ILE A 231 -16.71 -1.39 9.97
N LYS A 232 -17.30 -2.49 9.49
CA LYS A 232 -18.24 -2.48 8.36
C LYS A 232 -19.60 -1.89 8.73
N GLY A 233 -19.97 -1.94 10.01
CA GLY A 233 -21.22 -1.41 10.55
C GLY A 233 -21.10 -0.02 11.17
N ASP A 234 -20.04 0.74 10.86
CA ASP A 234 -19.77 2.10 11.37
C ASP A 234 -19.94 2.25 12.90
N SER A 235 -19.53 1.21 13.63
CA SER A 235 -19.67 1.09 15.08
C SER A 235 -18.34 0.76 15.77
N LEU A 236 -17.22 1.08 15.11
CA LEU A 236 -15.88 0.96 15.69
C LEU A 236 -15.73 1.63 17.08
N PRO A 237 -16.38 2.77 17.39
CA PRO A 237 -16.35 3.32 18.75
C PRO A 237 -16.92 2.36 19.81
N LYS A 238 -17.96 1.59 19.49
CA LYS A 238 -18.52 0.55 20.39
C LYS A 238 -17.49 -0.54 20.67
N TYR A 239 -16.72 -0.92 19.65
CA TYR A 239 -15.64 -1.90 19.80
C TYR A 239 -14.50 -1.37 20.69
N ILE A 240 -14.06 -0.15 20.46
CA ILE A 240 -13.04 0.55 21.26
C ILE A 240 -13.48 0.58 22.73
N PHE A 241 -14.74 0.91 23.01
CA PHE A 241 -15.31 0.91 24.34
C PHE A 241 -15.37 -0.49 24.97
N MET A 242 -15.88 -1.49 24.23
CA MET A 242 -15.98 -2.88 24.70
C MET A 242 -14.61 -3.46 25.06
N LYS A 243 -13.59 -3.16 24.26
CA LYS A 243 -12.20 -3.58 24.50
C LYS A 243 -11.45 -2.66 25.47
N LYS A 244 -12.14 -1.66 26.04
CA LYS A 244 -11.61 -0.68 27.00
C LYS A 244 -10.30 -0.04 26.52
N ILE A 245 -10.22 0.30 25.23
CA ILE A 245 -9.01 0.88 24.64
C ILE A 245 -8.89 2.33 25.12
N CYS A 246 -7.87 2.61 25.93
CA CYS A 246 -7.61 3.93 26.51
C CYS A 246 -6.79 4.82 25.56
N TYR A 247 -5.96 4.20 24.72
CA TYR A 247 -5.03 4.89 23.83
C TYR A 247 -5.09 4.34 22.41
N LEU A 248 -5.01 5.21 21.42
CA LEU A 248 -4.85 4.86 20.02
C LEU A 248 -3.50 5.36 19.52
N LEU A 249 -2.73 4.43 18.93
CA LEU A 249 -1.49 4.74 18.25
C LEU A 249 -1.73 4.79 16.74
N GLN A 250 -1.51 5.96 16.16
CA GLN A 250 -1.65 6.16 14.72
C GLN A 250 -0.29 6.17 14.04
N SER A 251 -0.14 5.50 12.90
CA SER A 251 1.04 5.69 12.04
C SER A 251 1.00 7.07 11.37
N PRO A 252 2.13 7.78 11.19
CA PRO A 252 2.16 9.07 10.48
C PRO A 252 1.58 9.03 9.07
N GLN A 253 1.57 7.85 8.42
CA GLN A 253 0.99 7.67 7.09
C GLN A 253 -0.54 7.76 7.06
N ASN A 254 -1.19 7.69 8.22
CA ASN A 254 -2.62 7.45 8.33
C ASN A 254 -3.40 8.68 8.84
N LYS A 255 -2.85 9.90 8.77
CA LYS A 255 -3.48 11.12 9.34
C LYS A 255 -4.89 11.44 8.80
N GLY A 256 -5.29 10.87 7.66
CA GLY A 256 -6.67 10.95 7.13
C GLY A 256 -7.54 9.72 7.39
N LEU A 257 -6.96 8.67 7.95
CA LEU A 257 -7.53 7.32 8.07
C LEU A 257 -8.05 7.05 9.49
N TYR A 258 -8.74 8.02 10.08
CA TYR A 258 -9.69 7.72 11.17
C TYR A 258 -10.92 7.02 10.59
N TYR A 259 -10.71 5.96 9.79
CA TYR A 259 -11.79 5.26 9.12
C TYR A 259 -12.73 4.69 10.17
N GLY A 260 -13.96 5.20 10.18
CA GLY A 260 -15.02 4.76 11.09
C GLY A 260 -14.99 5.38 12.48
N ILE A 261 -14.18 6.42 12.74
CA ILE A 261 -14.44 7.32 13.86
C ILE A 261 -15.15 8.55 13.27
N PRO A 262 -16.48 8.69 13.48
CA PRO A 262 -17.23 9.83 13.00
C PRO A 262 -16.55 11.14 13.40
N LYS A 263 -16.56 12.17 12.53
CA LYS A 263 -16.03 13.49 12.90
C LYS A 263 -16.70 14.05 14.17
N THR A 264 -17.94 13.65 14.43
CA THR A 264 -18.70 13.97 15.64
C THR A 264 -18.14 13.31 16.90
N ALA A 265 -17.35 12.24 16.78
CA ALA A 265 -16.63 11.64 17.89
C ALA A 265 -15.35 12.39 18.25
N GLY A 266 -15.01 13.50 17.57
CA GLY A 266 -13.83 14.33 17.89
C GLY A 266 -13.77 14.80 19.34
N GLU A 267 -14.92 14.92 20.02
CA GLU A 267 -14.99 15.22 21.46
C GLU A 267 -14.43 14.10 22.36
N TRP A 268 -14.38 12.87 21.84
CA TRP A 268 -13.96 11.68 22.59
C TRP A 268 -12.45 11.46 22.54
N PHE A 269 -11.73 12.25 21.74
CA PHE A 269 -10.32 12.03 21.48
C PHE A 269 -9.50 13.27 21.84
N GLU A 270 -8.36 13.05 22.50
CA GLU A 270 -7.33 14.06 22.68
C GLU A 270 -6.06 13.62 21.98
N GLU A 271 -5.61 14.36 20.98
CA GLU A 271 -4.29 14.11 20.41
C GLU A 271 -3.25 14.82 21.28
N LYS A 272 -2.30 14.06 21.84
CA LYS A 272 -1.10 14.65 22.46
C LYS A 272 0.13 14.22 21.71
N GLU A 273 1.06 15.16 21.64
CA GLU A 273 2.36 14.93 21.09
C GLU A 273 3.30 14.39 22.16
N ILE A 274 3.99 13.30 21.83
CA ILE A 274 4.93 12.59 22.69
C ILE A 274 6.32 12.70 22.08
N PHE A 275 7.29 12.97 22.94
CA PHE A 275 8.71 12.87 22.61
C PHE A 275 9.32 11.72 23.41
N PHE A 276 9.83 10.70 22.71
CA PHE A 276 10.38 9.51 23.34
C PHE A 276 11.55 8.95 22.52
N ASN A 277 12.67 8.63 23.16
CA ASN A 277 13.90 8.15 22.53
C ASN A 277 14.36 8.99 21.31
N GLY A 278 14.22 10.32 21.39
CA GLY A 278 14.63 11.24 20.33
C GLY A 278 13.66 11.35 19.16
N GLU A 279 12.56 10.61 19.17
CA GLU A 279 11.52 10.63 18.14
C GLU A 279 10.26 11.33 18.64
N LYS A 280 9.57 12.01 17.73
CA LYS A 280 8.31 12.73 17.99
C LYS A 280 7.15 12.00 17.33
N PHE A 281 6.09 11.74 18.08
CA PHE A 281 4.86 11.16 17.53
C PHE A 281 3.62 11.57 18.31
N ASN A 282 2.46 11.43 17.66
CA ASN A 282 1.19 11.68 18.30
C ASN A 282 0.60 10.38 18.84
N ILE A 283 -0.03 10.49 20.01
CA ILE A 283 -0.89 9.46 20.60
C ILE A 283 -2.26 10.09 20.84
N VAL A 284 -3.31 9.32 20.59
CA VAL A 284 -4.67 9.79 20.77
C VAL A 284 -5.26 9.13 22.02
N PHE A 285 -5.61 9.93 23.01
CA PHE A 285 -6.26 9.53 24.24
C PHE A 285 -7.76 9.42 24.02
N VAL A 286 -8.39 8.37 24.54
CA VAL A 286 -9.84 8.18 24.46
C VAL A 286 -10.49 8.71 25.75
N LYS A 287 -10.92 9.98 25.74
CA LYS A 287 -11.44 10.73 26.91
C LYS A 287 -12.66 10.09 27.57
N TYR A 288 -13.50 9.41 26.78
CA TYR A 288 -14.82 8.93 27.25
C TYR A 288 -14.75 7.88 28.38
N LEU A 289 -13.59 7.25 28.61
CA LEU A 289 -13.43 6.26 29.68
C LEU A 289 -13.15 6.87 31.07
N GLU A 290 -12.74 8.13 31.17
CA GLU A 290 -12.48 8.78 32.48
C GLU A 290 -13.76 9.20 33.22
N GLY A 291 -14.83 9.54 32.49
CA GLY A 291 -16.08 10.04 33.10
C GLY A 291 -16.93 8.96 33.79
N ASN A 292 -16.82 7.70 33.35
CA ASN A 292 -17.64 6.59 33.87
C ASN A 292 -16.91 5.66 34.85
N SER A 293 -15.60 5.81 35.04
CA SER A 293 -14.86 5.04 36.05
C SER A 293 -15.06 5.56 37.47
N LYS A 294 -15.45 6.82 37.65
CA LYS A 294 -15.76 7.42 38.96
C LYS A 294 -17.15 7.07 39.52
N ASN A 295 -17.99 6.42 38.72
CA ASN A 295 -19.35 5.99 39.11
C ASN A 295 -19.49 4.45 39.16
N ARG A 296 -18.39 3.72 39.33
CA ARG A 296 -18.38 2.25 39.51
C ARG A 296 -17.60 1.84 40.73
#